data_AF-A0A1J5E4A6-F1
#
_entry.id   AF-A0A1J5E4A6-F1
#
_cell.length_a   1.000
_cell.length_b   1.000
_cell.length_c   1.000
_cell.angle_alpha   90.00
_cell.angle_beta   90.00
_cell.angle_gamma   90.00
#
_symmetry.space_group_name_H-M   'P 1'
#
loop_
_entity.id
_entity.type
_entity.pdbx_description
1 polymer ?
#
loop_
_entity_poly.entity_id
_entity_poly.type
_entity_poly.pdbx_seq_one_letter_code
_entity_poly.pdbx_strand_id
1 'polypeptide(L)'
;MCPKELSEDPESHTLKLRTAIRAKCIGGGFEDGFPKYVWVWLGDDLWEARHIRGPVGTYKAYGPLEAVEKPLDPDGVLAKAHGADS
;
A
#
# COMPACT_ATOMS: atom_id res chain seq x y z
N MET A 1 -1.27 17.83 -2.83
CA MET A 1 -2.02 17.92 -1.56
C MET A 1 -2.23 16.49 -1.10
N CYS A 2 -1.67 16.07 0.03
CA CYS A 2 -2.02 14.76 0.58
C CYS A 2 -3.49 14.83 1.03
N PRO A 3 -4.37 13.91 0.60
CA PRO A 3 -5.76 13.90 1.03
C PRO A 3 -5.86 13.90 2.56
N LYS A 4 -6.85 14.64 3.07
CA LYS A 4 -7.00 15.02 4.49
C LYS A 4 -7.19 13.83 5.44
N GLU A 5 -7.60 12.68 4.91
CA GLU A 5 -7.73 11.43 5.69
C GLU A 5 -6.38 10.74 5.96
N LEU A 6 -5.32 11.07 5.22
CA LEU A 6 -3.97 10.54 5.43
C LEU A 6 -3.20 11.24 6.57
N SER A 7 -3.76 12.29 7.19
CA SER A 7 -3.06 13.10 8.19
C SER A 7 -3.35 12.73 9.65
N GLU A 8 -4.27 11.81 9.93
CA GLU A 8 -4.77 11.67 11.30
C GLU A 8 -3.93 10.75 12.21
N ASP A 9 -3.11 9.83 11.67
CA ASP A 9 -2.16 9.05 12.47
C ASP A 9 -1.02 8.41 11.64
N PRO A 10 0.22 8.94 11.68
CA PRO A 10 1.38 8.36 11.01
C PRO A 10 1.77 6.95 11.49
N GLU A 11 1.50 6.60 12.75
CA GLU A 11 1.81 5.28 13.30
C GLU A 11 0.87 4.22 12.73
N SER A 12 -0.42 4.54 12.59
CA SER A 12 -1.42 3.70 11.92
C SER A 12 -1.06 3.41 10.46
N HIS A 13 -0.60 4.40 9.69
CA HIS A 13 -0.20 4.18 8.29
C HIS A 13 1.03 3.29 8.15
N THR A 14 2.02 3.49 9.03
CA THR A 14 3.22 2.64 9.06
C THR A 14 2.85 1.19 9.39
N LEU A 15 1.89 0.98 10.30
CA LEU A 15 1.41 -0.35 10.61
C LEU A 15 0.72 -1.01 9.42
N LYS A 16 -0.18 -0.30 8.73
CA LYS A 16 -0.87 -0.81 7.53
C LYS A 16 0.10 -1.17 6.41
N LEU A 17 1.10 -0.33 6.15
CA LEU A 17 2.19 -0.64 5.21
C LEU A 17 2.94 -1.92 5.59
N ARG A 18 3.33 -2.07 6.86
CA ARG A 18 4.03 -3.26 7.35
C ARG A 18 3.16 -4.51 7.22
N THR A 19 1.87 -4.41 7.51
CA THR A 19 0.90 -5.50 7.37
C THR A 19 0.76 -5.91 5.91
N ALA A 20 0.58 -4.95 4.99
CA ALA A 20 0.51 -5.22 3.55
C ALA A 20 1.77 -5.92 3.02
N ILE A 21 2.97 -5.45 3.43
CA ILE A 21 4.25 -6.08 3.06
C ILE A 21 4.32 -7.52 3.55
N ARG A 22 3.91 -7.79 4.81
CA ARG A 22 3.87 -9.14 5.37
C ARG A 22 2.86 -10.03 4.65
N ALA A 23 1.72 -9.47 4.27
CA ALA A 23 0.68 -10.13 3.49
C ALA A 23 1.04 -10.31 2.00
N LYS A 24 2.25 -9.91 1.58
CA LYS A 24 2.73 -9.99 0.19
C LYS A 24 1.90 -9.17 -0.81
N CYS A 25 1.25 -8.12 -0.36
CA CYS A 25 0.59 -7.12 -1.21
C CYS A 25 1.63 -6.19 -1.84
N ILE A 26 2.60 -6.75 -2.58
CA ILE A 26 3.80 -6.06 -3.05
C ILE A 26 4.13 -6.38 -4.51
N GLY A 27 4.82 -5.48 -5.21
CA GLY A 27 5.20 -5.66 -6.60
C GLY A 27 6.40 -4.83 -7.07
N GLY A 28 6.82 -5.06 -8.32
CA GLY A 28 7.87 -4.28 -9.00
C GLY A 28 9.29 -4.49 -8.50
N GLY A 29 9.56 -5.56 -7.74
CA GLY A 29 10.87 -5.87 -7.18
C GLY A 29 11.17 -5.10 -5.88
N PHE A 30 12.44 -5.11 -5.46
CA PHE A 30 12.91 -4.43 -4.25
C PHE A 30 13.96 -3.37 -4.60
N GLU A 31 13.89 -2.22 -3.95
CA GLU A 31 14.87 -1.12 -4.00
C GLU A 31 15.34 -0.83 -2.58
N ASP A 32 16.65 -0.83 -2.33
CA ASP A 32 17.27 -0.62 -1.01
C ASP A 32 16.75 -1.55 0.11
N GLY A 33 16.31 -2.77 -0.27
CA GLY A 33 15.75 -3.75 0.65
C GLY A 33 14.25 -3.60 0.92
N PHE A 34 13.58 -2.64 0.27
CA PHE A 34 12.15 -2.36 0.41
C PHE A 34 11.40 -2.68 -0.89
N PRO A 35 10.17 -3.23 -0.84
CA PRO A 35 9.37 -3.42 -2.02
C PRO A 35 9.11 -2.10 -2.76
N LYS A 36 9.21 -2.12 -4.09
CA LYS A 36 9.03 -0.93 -4.91
C LYS A 36 7.59 -0.41 -4.88
N TYR A 37 6.64 -1.34 -4.98
CA TYR A 37 5.20 -1.07 -4.88
C TYR A 37 4.61 -1.89 -3.74
N VAL A 38 3.75 -1.25 -2.95
CA VAL A 38 2.95 -1.89 -1.90
C VAL A 38 1.51 -1.41 -2.07
N TRP A 39 0.56 -2.34 -2.07
CA TRP A 39 -0.86 -2.00 -2.13
C TRP A 39 -1.49 -2.15 -0.76
N VAL A 40 -2.24 -1.12 -0.34
CA VAL A 40 -2.78 -1.01 1.01
C VAL A 40 -4.26 -0.65 0.91
N TRP A 41 -5.10 -1.40 1.63
CA TRP A 41 -6.50 -1.03 1.80
C TRP A 41 -6.66 -0.01 2.92
N LEU A 42 -7.37 1.06 2.63
CA LEU A 42 -7.79 2.07 3.61
C LEU A 42 -9.33 2.13 3.55
N GLY A 43 -9.98 1.37 4.42
CA GLY A 43 -11.40 1.08 4.25
C GLY A 43 -11.63 0.26 2.97
N ASP A 44 -12.55 0.70 2.13
CA ASP A 44 -12.86 0.07 0.84
C ASP A 44 -12.00 0.56 -0.33
N ASP A 45 -11.09 1.50 -0.06
CA ASP A 45 -10.23 2.09 -1.07
C ASP A 45 -8.86 1.39 -1.11
N LEU A 46 -8.44 0.99 -2.31
CA LEU A 46 -7.11 0.47 -2.54
C LEU A 46 -6.16 1.61 -2.90
N TRP A 47 -5.04 1.71 -2.21
CA TRP A 47 -4.00 2.69 -2.46
C TRP A 47 -2.70 2.02 -2.88
N GLU A 48 -1.93 2.68 -3.75
CA GLU A 48 -0.58 2.28 -4.10
C GLU A 48 0.43 3.15 -3.34
N ALA A 49 1.27 2.51 -2.53
CA ALA A 49 2.42 3.13 -1.92
C ALA A 49 3.68 2.79 -2.73
N ARG A 50 4.33 3.82 -3.26
CA ARG A 50 5.59 3.69 -4.01
C ARG A 50 6.77 4.02 -3.10
N HIS A 51 7.78 3.15 -3.07
CA HIS A 51 9.04 3.48 -2.43
C HIS A 51 9.67 4.69 -3.12
N ILE A 52 10.14 5.66 -2.36
CA ILE A 52 10.77 6.88 -2.90
C ILE A 52 12.23 6.95 -2.48
N ARG A 53 13.07 7.55 -3.34
CA ARG A 53 14.43 7.93 -2.97
C ARG A 53 14.35 9.07 -1.95
N GLY A 54 14.61 8.74 -0.69
CA GLY A 54 14.45 9.62 0.47
C GLY A 54 14.98 8.96 1.74
N PRO A 55 14.49 9.32 2.94
CA PRO A 55 14.81 8.57 4.16
C PRO A 55 14.49 7.08 3.97
N VAL A 56 15.32 6.22 4.53
CA VAL A 56 15.21 4.75 4.37
C VAL A 56 13.80 4.27 4.73
N GLY A 57 13.18 3.48 3.85
CA GLY A 57 11.86 2.89 4.07
C GLY A 57 10.69 3.85 3.92
N THR A 58 10.88 5.00 3.25
CA THR A 58 9.81 5.97 3.01
C THR A 58 9.02 5.62 1.76
N TYR A 59 7.70 5.74 1.87
CA TYR A 59 6.78 5.55 0.76
C TYR A 59 5.96 6.80 0.51
N LYS A 60 5.56 7.00 -0.75
CA LYS A 60 4.56 7.98 -1.15
C LYS A 60 3.31 7.25 -1.63
N ALA A 61 2.16 7.60 -1.06
CA ALA A 61 0.87 7.04 -1.43
C ALA A 61 0.29 7.74 -2.69
N TYR A 62 -0.35 6.95 -3.53
CA TYR A 62 -1.06 7.32 -4.75
C TYR A 62 -2.41 6.59 -4.72
N GLY A 63 -3.51 7.32 -4.75
CA GLY A 63 -4.85 6.75 -4.72
C GLY A 63 -5.92 7.70 -4.19
N PRO A 64 -7.16 7.20 -3.97
CA PRO A 64 -7.63 5.83 -4.21
C PRO A 64 -7.45 5.38 -5.67
N LEU A 65 -7.13 4.10 -5.90
CA LEU A 65 -7.01 3.55 -7.24
C LEU A 65 -8.39 3.25 -7.83
N GLU A 66 -8.63 3.74 -9.04
CA GLU A 66 -9.80 3.36 -9.81
C GLU A 66 -9.68 1.90 -10.30
N ALA A 67 -10.81 1.29 -10.67
CA ALA A 67 -10.86 -0.11 -11.09
C ALA A 67 -9.88 -0.45 -12.22
N VAL A 68 -9.63 0.50 -13.12
CA VAL A 68 -8.69 0.36 -14.25
C VAL A 68 -7.22 0.50 -13.85
N GLU A 69 -6.94 1.11 -12.70
CA GLU A 69 -5.61 1.33 -12.15
C GLU A 69 -5.19 0.21 -11.18
N LYS A 70 -6.15 -0.61 -10.72
CA LYS A 70 -5.88 -1.72 -9.82
C LYS A 70 -4.93 -2.73 -10.49
N PRO A 71 -3.92 -3.24 -9.77
CA PRO A 71 -3.04 -4.26 -10.31
C PRO A 71 -3.83 -5.56 -10.55
N LEU A 72 -3.34 -6.38 -11.48
CA LEU A 72 -3.82 -7.75 -11.61
C LEU A 72 -3.52 -8.51 -10.32
N ASP A 73 -4.51 -9.23 -9.80
CA ASP A 73 -4.40 -10.05 -8.58
C ASP A 73 -4.66 -11.53 -8.88
N PRO A 74 -3.79 -12.18 -9.68
CA PRO A 74 -4.02 -13.57 -10.11
C PRO A 74 -4.08 -14.56 -8.94
N ASP A 75 -3.38 -14.27 -7.85
CA ASP A 75 -3.29 -15.11 -6.65
C ASP A 75 -4.34 -14.74 -5.57
N GLY A 76 -5.15 -13.71 -5.83
CA GLY A 76 -6.17 -13.20 -4.92
C GLY A 76 -5.60 -12.63 -3.61
N VAL A 77 -4.34 -12.19 -3.60
CA VAL A 77 -3.64 -11.70 -2.41
C VAL A 77 -4.26 -10.39 -1.92
N LEU A 78 -4.59 -9.48 -2.84
CA LEU A 78 -5.18 -8.19 -2.51
C LEU A 78 -6.62 -8.36 -2.03
N ALA A 79 -7.39 -9.24 -2.67
CA ALA A 79 -8.76 -9.55 -2.24
C ALA A 79 -8.78 -10.19 -0.84
N LYS A 80 -7.86 -11.11 -0.54
CA LYS A 80 -7.73 -11.72 0.80
C LYS A 80 -7.33 -10.69 1.85
N ALA A 81 -6.43 -9.77 1.53
CA ALA A 81 -5.99 -8.73 2.44
C ALA A 81 -7.12 -7.74 2.77
N HIS A 82 -8.03 -7.45 1.84
CA HIS A 82 -9.22 -6.61 2.10
C HIS A 82 -10.18 -7.27 3.11
N GLY A 83 -10.50 -8.55 2.91
CA GLY A 83 -11.44 -9.27 3.76
C GLY A 83 -10.90 -9.69 5.14
N ALA A 84 -9.60 -9.53 5.40
CA ALA A 84 -8.99 -9.82 6.70
C ALA A 84 -9.13 -8.67 7.71
N ASP A 85 -9.47 -7.47 7.25
CA ASP A 85 -9.69 -6.26 8.07
C ASP A 85 -11.19 -6.01 8.38
N SER A 86 -12.08 -6.95 8.02
CA SER A 86 -13.55 -6.92 8.27
C SER A 86 -13.98 -7.76 9.47
#